data_AF-Q5XVP5-F1
#
_entry.id   AF-Q5XVP5-F1
#
_cell.length_a   1.000
_cell.length_b   1.000
_cell.length_c   1.000
_cell.angle_alpha   90.00
_cell.angle_beta   90.00
_cell.angle_gamma   90.00
#
_symmetry.space_group_name_H-M   'P 1'
#
loop_
_entity.id
_entity.type
_entity.pdbx_description
1 polymer ?
#
loop_
_entity_poly.entity_id
_entity_poly.type
_entity_poly.pdbx_seq_one_letter_code
_entity_poly.pdbx_strand_id
1 'polypeptide(L)' 'TLIYQPSGCGEQNMIHMTLPVIATTYLDKTLQWEAVGLGKRNEALGHIKTGYNNELAYRKNDGSFAVWASHGSS' A
#
# COMPACT_ATOMS: atom_id res chain seq x y z
N THR A 1 0.00 13.21 5.22
CA THR A 1 -0.54 12.21 6.17
C THR A 1 0.00 10.84 5.78
N LEU A 2 0.14 9.89 6.73
CA LEU A 2 0.63 8.53 6.42
C LEU A 2 -0.47 7.62 5.85
N ILE A 3 -1.74 7.92 6.14
CA ILE A 3 -2.89 7.24 5.54
C ILE A 3 -3.13 7.90 4.19
N TYR A 4 -2.55 7.32 3.15
CA TYR A 4 -2.50 7.85 1.79
C TYR A 4 -2.83 6.75 0.79
N GLN A 5 -3.55 7.07 -0.28
CA GLN A 5 -3.89 6.11 -1.32
C GLN A 5 -2.70 5.88 -2.27
N PRO A 6 -2.20 4.64 -2.39
CA PRO A 6 -1.08 4.33 -3.29
C PRO A 6 -1.43 4.54 -4.76
N SER A 7 -0.45 5.01 -5.53
CA SER A 7 -0.57 5.26 -6.97
C SER A 7 0.81 5.33 -7.63
N GLY A 8 0.84 5.32 -8.97
CA GLY A 8 2.06 5.42 -9.78
C GLY A 8 2.45 4.12 -10.47
N CYS A 9 3.69 4.07 -10.96
CA CYS A 9 4.32 2.84 -11.44
C CYS A 9 4.51 1.83 -10.27
N GLY A 10 4.93 0.59 -10.54
CA GLY A 10 5.04 -0.44 -9.49
C GLY A 10 5.89 0.01 -8.29
N GLU A 11 7.05 0.60 -8.56
CA GLU A 11 7.94 1.11 -7.51
C GLU A 11 7.30 2.26 -6.71
N GLN A 12 6.68 3.23 -7.38
CA GLN A 12 5.99 4.34 -6.71
C GLN A 12 4.79 3.84 -5.89
N ASN A 13 4.04 2.88 -6.43
CA ASN A 13 2.91 2.27 -5.75
C ASN A 13 3.37 1.58 -4.45
N MET A 14 4.47 0.83 -4.47
CA MET A 14 5.08 0.24 -3.28
C MET A 14 5.54 1.28 -2.25
N ILE A 15 6.24 2.34 -2.68
CA ILE A 15 6.70 3.43 -1.81
C ILE A 15 5.50 4.05 -1.08
N HIS A 16 4.44 4.36 -1.83
CA HIS A 16 3.24 4.96 -1.29
C HIS A 16 2.42 4.00 -0.41
N MET A 17 2.37 2.71 -0.74
CA MET A 17 1.69 1.68 0.06
C MET A 17 2.39 1.40 1.39
N THR A 18 3.71 1.57 1.45
CA THR A 18 4.48 1.36 2.67
C THR A 18 4.02 2.28 3.82
N LEU A 19 3.60 3.52 3.50
CA LEU A 19 3.14 4.50 4.49
C LEU A 19 1.89 4.03 5.28
N PRO A 20 0.75 3.72 4.65
CA PRO A 20 -0.42 3.24 5.39
C PRO A 20 -0.18 1.86 6.03
N VAL A 21 0.66 0.99 5.45
CA VAL A 21 1.00 -0.32 6.05
C VAL A 21 1.70 -0.14 7.40
N ILE A 22 2.76 0.66 7.45
CA ILE A 22 3.52 0.89 8.69
C ILE A 22 2.65 1.62 9.71
N ALA A 23 1.91 2.66 9.29
CA ALA A 23 1.03 3.41 10.19
C ALA A 23 -0.06 2.52 10.80
N THR A 24 -0.73 1.71 9.99
CA THR A 24 -1.76 0.76 10.43
C THR A 24 -1.18 -0.26 11.40
N THR A 25 0.00 -0.81 11.07
CA THR A 25 0.69 -1.80 11.93
C THR A 25 1.04 -1.20 13.28
N TYR A 26 1.55 0.03 13.31
CA TYR A 26 1.87 0.73 14.56
C TYR A 26 0.61 0.94 15.41
N LEU A 27 -0.44 1.53 14.82
CA LEU A 27 -1.68 1.87 15.54
C LEU A 27 -2.45 0.63 16.03
N ASP A 28 -2.44 -0.46 15.25
CA ASP A 28 -3.01 -1.76 15.67
C ASP A 28 -2.24 -2.35 16.86
N LYS A 29 -0.90 -2.24 16.88
CA LYS A 29 -0.07 -2.76 17.97
C LYS A 29 -0.13 -1.92 19.25
N THR A 30 -0.35 -0.61 19.13
CA THR A 30 -0.42 0.31 20.27
C THR A 30 -1.84 0.60 20.73
N LEU A 31 -2.86 0.10 20.02
CA LEU A 31 -4.29 0.36 20.27
C LEU A 31 -4.64 1.87 20.25
N GLN A 32 -3.95 2.67 19.42
CA GLN A 32 -4.04 4.13 19.43
C GLN A 32 -5.05 4.72 18.41
N TRP A 33 -5.98 3.92 17.89
CA TRP A 33 -6.95 4.39 16.88
C TRP A 33 -7.91 5.46 17.38
N GLU A 34 -8.27 5.44 18.66
CA GLU A 34 -9.15 6.46 19.25
C GLU A 34 -8.52 7.86 19.18
N ALA A 35 -7.20 7.96 19.36
CA ALA A 35 -6.47 9.23 19.33
C ALA A 35 -6.40 9.87 17.93
N VAL A 36 -6.56 9.08 16.87
CA VAL A 36 -6.48 9.54 15.47
C VAL A 36 -7.82 9.49 14.73
N GLY A 37 -8.87 8.98 15.39
CA GLY A 37 -10.21 8.80 14.85
C GLY A 37 -10.45 7.37 14.35
N LEU A 38 -11.44 6.68 14.94
CA LEU A 38 -11.75 5.27 14.65
C LEU A 38 -12.04 4.97 13.17
N GLY A 39 -12.58 5.93 12.42
CA GLY A 39 -12.84 5.78 10.98
C GLY A 39 -11.57 5.63 10.14
N LYS A 40 -10.42 6.11 10.62
CA LYS A 40 -9.15 6.08 9.91
C LYS A 40 -8.59 4.67 9.69
N ARG A 41 -8.97 3.72 10.54
CA ARG A 41 -8.55 2.33 10.37
C ARG A 41 -9.09 1.73 9.08
N ASN A 42 -10.38 1.92 8.82
CA ASN A 42 -11.01 1.40 7.61
C ASN A 42 -10.50 2.10 6.35
N GLU A 43 -10.24 3.41 6.42
CA GLU A 43 -9.60 4.17 5.34
C GLU A 43 -8.21 3.61 5.00
N ALA A 44 -7.38 3.38 6.03
CA ALA A 44 -6.03 2.84 5.85
C ALA A 44 -6.05 1.42 5.24
N LEU A 45 -6.92 0.54 5.74
CA LEU A 45 -7.09 -0.81 5.18
C LEU A 45 -7.59 -0.76 3.73
N GLY A 46 -8.47 0.18 3.39
CA GLY A 46 -8.92 0.42 2.03
C GLY A 46 -7.75 0.79 1.11
N HIS A 47 -6.90 1.73 1.54
CA HIS A 47 -5.72 2.14 0.77
C HIS A 47 -4.68 1.02 0.62
N ILE A 48 -4.45 0.21 1.65
CA ILE A 48 -3.56 -0.97 1.57
C ILE A 48 -4.09 -1.95 0.53
N LYS A 49 -5.40 -2.23 0.55
CA LYS A 49 -6.03 -3.13 -0.44
C LYS A 49 -5.91 -2.60 -1.86
N THR A 50 -6.10 -1.29 -2.06
CA THR A 50 -5.89 -0.64 -3.36
C THR A 50 -4.44 -0.77 -3.82
N GLY A 51 -3.46 -0.46 -2.97
CA GLY A 51 -2.04 -0.59 -3.30
C GLY A 51 -1.65 -2.02 -3.67
N TYR A 52 -2.13 -3.01 -2.93
CA TYR A 52 -1.89 -4.42 -3.22
C TYR A 52 -2.45 -4.83 -4.59
N ASN A 53 -3.68 -4.44 -4.90
CA ASN A 53 -4.30 -4.73 -6.19
C ASN A 53 -3.57 -4.03 -7.36
N ASN A 54 -3.13 -2.79 -7.16
CA ASN A 54 -2.31 -2.08 -8.15
C ASN A 54 -0.98 -2.80 -8.38
N GLU A 55 -0.33 -3.30 -7.33
CA GLU A 55 0.95 -3.98 -7.43
C GLU A 55 0.85 -5.29 -8.23
N LEU A 56 -0.26 -6.02 -8.08
CA LEU A 56 -0.53 -7.23 -8.85
C LEU A 56 -0.61 -6.98 -10.36
N ALA A 57 -0.91 -5.76 -10.82
CA ALA A 57 -0.88 -5.43 -12.24
C ALA A 57 0.55 -5.42 -12.83
N TYR A 58 1.57 -5.35 -11.99
CA TYR A 58 2.99 -5.36 -12.37
C TYR A 58 3.66 -6.72 -12.16
N ARG A 59 2.92 -7.72 -11.64
CA ARG A 59 3.38 -9.09 -11.47
C ARG A 59 3.33 -9.87 -12.79
N LYS A 60 4.41 -10.56 -13.12
CA LYS A 60 4.51 -11.44 -14.29
C LYS A 60 4.18 -12.90 -13.94
N ASN A 61 4.02 -13.72 -14.99
CA ASN A 61 3.71 -15.14 -14.85
C ASN A 61 4.78 -15.94 -14.09
N ASP A 62 6.05 -15.51 -14.17
CA ASP A 62 7.16 -16.11 -13.42
C ASP A 62 7.24 -15.64 -11.95
N GLY A 63 6.34 -14.74 -11.53
CA GLY A 63 6.30 -14.17 -10.19
C GLY A 63 7.20 -12.96 -9.98
N SER A 64 8.02 -12.58 -10.97
CA SER A 64 8.78 -11.34 -10.94
C SER A 64 7.89 -10.11 -11.11
N PHE A 65 8.38 -8.95 -10.70
CA PHE A 65 7.69 -7.67 -10.85
C PHE A 65 8.47 -6.77 -11.80
N ALA A 66 7.79 -5.79 -12.41
CA ALA A 66 8.41 -4.78 -13.25
C ALA A 66 7.94 -3.39 -12.83
N VAL A 67 8.77 -2.37 -13.01
CA VAL A 67 8.35 -0.98 -12.72
C VAL A 67 7.15 -0.57 -13.59
N TRP A 68 7.08 -1.06 -14.83
CA TRP A 68 5.92 -0.93 -15.71
C TRP A 68 5.53 -2.29 -16.30
N ALA A 69 4.24 -2.52 -16.56
CA ALA A 69 3.72 -3.82 -17.02
C ALA A 69 4.36 -4.31 -18.34
N SER A 70 4.84 -3.39 -19.20
CA SER A 70 5.49 -3.70 -20.48
C SER A 70 7.01 -3.79 -20.43
N HIS A 71 7.64 -3.59 -19.27
CA HIS A 71 9.10 -3.58 -19.13
C HIS A 71 9.68 -4.95 -18.73
N GLY A 72 10.98 -5.12 -18.93
CA GLY A 72 11.76 -6.20 -18.31
C GLY A 72 11.57 -6.22 -16.79
N SER A 73 11.77 -7.39 -16.17
CA SER A 73 11.62 -7.50 -14.72
C SER A 73 12.72 -6.70 -14.03
N SER A 74 12.44 -6.19 -12.85
CA SER A 74 13.35 -5.38 -12.03
C SER A 74 13.81 -6.14 -10.80
#